data_AF-A0A4P1RB99-F1
#
_entry.id   AF-A0A4P1RB99-F1
#
_cell.length_a   1.000
_cell.length_b   1.000
_cell.length_c   1.000
_cell.angle_alpha   90.00
_cell.angle_beta   90.00
_cell.angle_gamma   90.00
#
_symmetry.space_group_name_H-M   'P 1'
#
loop_
_entity.id
_entity.type
_entity.pdbx_description
1 polymer ?
#
loop_
_entity_poly.entity_id
_entity_poly.type
_entity_poly.pdbx_seq_one_letter_code
_entity_poly.pdbx_strand_id
1 'polypeptide(L)'
;MKPILRPIPSTPIKAPTTPSPPPVKAPPPSPPPVKAPPTTPPPVKTPSTPPPVKTPSTPPPSPPPVNAPPPVKPPTPPPSPPPTTPSSPAQPPVAPAPIVKSDKDCIPLCGYRCQLHSRKQICVRACVTCCDRCKCVPPGTYGNRDKCGKCYTDMLTHGNRPKCP
;
A
#
# COMPACT_ATOMS: atom_id res chain seq x y z
N MET A 1 -32.99 79.28 5.93
CA MET A 1 -32.55 77.88 6.17
C MET A 1 -31.48 77.53 5.14
N LYS A 2 -30.21 77.48 5.54
CA LYS A 2 -29.06 77.08 4.72
C LYS A 2 -28.27 76.06 5.55
N PRO A 3 -28.08 74.81 5.10
CA PRO A 3 -27.34 73.83 5.87
C PRO A 3 -25.85 74.20 5.85
N ILE A 4 -25.29 74.43 7.04
CA ILE A 4 -23.86 74.62 7.26
C ILE A 4 -23.21 73.25 7.06
N LEU A 5 -22.62 73.03 5.89
CA LEU A 5 -21.86 71.83 5.57
C LEU A 5 -20.55 71.85 6.36
N ARG A 6 -20.46 71.02 7.39
CA ARG A 6 -19.23 70.82 8.18
C ARG A 6 -18.20 70.06 7.34
N PRO A 7 -16.93 70.50 7.27
CA PRO A 7 -15.88 69.74 6.58
C PRO A 7 -15.58 68.44 7.33
N ILE A 8 -15.56 67.33 6.58
CA ILE A 8 -15.26 65.98 7.07
C ILE A 8 -13.73 65.86 7.21
N PRO A 9 -13.17 65.40 8.34
CA PRO A 9 -11.73 65.20 8.47
C PRO A 9 -11.28 64.03 7.58
N SER A 10 -10.44 64.32 6.59
CA SER A 10 -9.80 63.31 5.74
C SER A 10 -8.78 62.52 6.57
N THR A 11 -9.15 61.30 6.98
CA THR A 11 -8.20 60.35 7.57
C THR A 11 -7.23 59.86 6.49
N PRO A 12 -5.91 59.83 6.75
CA PRO A 12 -4.94 59.32 5.79
C PRO A 12 -5.13 57.81 5.58
N ILE A 13 -5.48 57.41 4.36
CA ILE A 13 -5.57 56.02 3.95
C ILE A 13 -4.14 55.46 3.92
N LYS A 14 -3.84 54.55 4.85
CA LYS A 14 -2.56 53.85 4.93
C LYS A 14 -2.43 52.94 3.69
N ALA A 15 -1.37 53.14 2.90
CA ALA A 15 -1.12 52.34 1.70
C ALA A 15 -0.97 50.85 2.05
N PRO A 16 -1.47 49.92 1.21
CA PRO A 16 -1.28 48.49 1.42
C PRO A 16 0.19 48.14 1.24
N THR A 17 0.82 47.67 2.31
CA THR A 17 2.17 47.09 2.28
C THR A 17 2.14 45.80 1.47
N THR A 18 2.84 45.79 0.34
CA THR A 18 3.07 44.61 -0.49
C THR A 18 3.85 43.56 0.33
N PRO A 19 3.37 42.33 0.51
CA PRO A 19 4.15 41.30 1.20
C PRO A 19 5.36 40.92 0.34
N SER A 20 6.56 41.02 0.91
CA SER A 20 7.79 40.53 0.29
C SER A 20 7.66 39.03 -0.02
N PRO A 21 8.16 38.54 -1.18
CA PRO A 21 8.13 37.12 -1.47
C PRO A 21 8.97 36.35 -0.44
N PRO A 22 8.58 35.11 -0.09
CA PRO A 22 9.34 34.29 0.82
C PRO A 22 10.73 33.97 0.22
N PRO A 23 11.76 33.77 1.04
CA PRO A 23 13.07 33.35 0.56
C PRO A 23 12.94 31.99 -0.14
N VAL A 24 13.08 31.98 -1.47
CA VAL A 24 13.18 30.76 -2.25
C VAL A 24 14.45 30.03 -1.83
N LYS A 25 14.27 28.90 -1.14
CA LYS A 25 15.36 28.02 -0.74
C LYS A 25 16.07 27.53 -2.00
N ALA A 26 17.38 27.76 -2.09
CA ALA A 26 18.18 27.36 -3.24
C ALA A 26 18.00 25.85 -3.54
N PRO A 27 17.93 25.45 -4.83
CA PRO A 27 17.93 24.04 -5.20
C PRO A 27 19.16 23.32 -4.63
N PRO A 28 19.03 22.05 -4.20
CA PRO A 28 20.19 21.27 -3.81
C PRO A 28 21.19 21.14 -4.97
N PRO A 29 22.50 21.04 -4.71
CA PRO A 29 23.50 20.83 -5.74
C PRO A 29 23.20 19.54 -6.51
N SER A 30 23.35 19.59 -7.83
CA SER A 30 23.19 18.44 -8.71
C SER A 30 24.07 17.27 -8.22
N PRO A 31 23.56 16.02 -8.25
CA PRO A 31 24.37 14.87 -7.90
C PRO A 31 25.58 14.76 -8.84
N PRO A 32 26.73 14.23 -8.35
CA PRO A 32 27.90 14.01 -9.20
C PRO A 32 27.56 13.04 -10.34
N PRO A 33 28.23 13.15 -11.50
CA PRO A 33 28.00 12.23 -12.60
C PRO A 33 28.37 10.81 -12.17
N VAL A 34 27.37 9.95 -12.04
CA VAL A 34 27.56 8.51 -11.86
C VAL A 34 28.22 7.96 -13.14
N LYS A 35 29.45 7.45 -13.01
CA LYS A 35 30.11 6.71 -14.10
C LYS A 35 29.20 5.54 -14.51
N ALA A 36 28.87 5.48 -15.79
CA ALA A 36 28.11 4.38 -16.36
C ALA A 36 28.83 3.03 -16.08
N PRO A 37 28.10 1.96 -15.71
CA PRO A 37 28.66 0.62 -15.68
C PRO A 37 29.18 0.24 -17.08
N PRO A 38 30.32 -0.47 -17.18
CA PRO A 38 30.78 -0.98 -18.47
C PRO A 38 29.75 -1.97 -19.03
N THR A 39 29.13 -1.61 -20.15
CA THR A 39 28.28 -2.49 -20.95
C THR A 39 29.16 -3.41 -21.79
N THR A 40 29.75 -4.43 -21.17
CA THR A 40 30.27 -5.58 -21.92
C THR A 40 29.18 -6.65 -21.97
N PRO A 41 28.60 -6.97 -23.14
CA PRO A 41 27.70 -8.12 -23.25
C PRO A 41 28.49 -9.41 -22.93
N PRO A 42 27.87 -10.40 -22.26
CA PRO A 42 28.51 -11.70 -22.06
C PRO A 42 28.73 -12.38 -23.43
N PRO A 43 29.80 -13.19 -23.58
CA PRO A 43 30.04 -13.91 -24.82
C PRO A 43 28.92 -14.93 -25.06
N VAL A 44 28.21 -14.76 -26.17
CA VAL A 44 27.21 -15.72 -26.64
C VAL A 44 27.94 -17.00 -27.05
N LYS A 45 27.77 -18.09 -26.29
CA LYS A 45 28.18 -19.41 -26.75
C LYS A 45 27.26 -19.85 -27.88
N THR A 46 27.80 -19.93 -29.09
CA THR A 46 27.19 -20.59 -30.25
C THR A 46 26.87 -22.05 -29.92
N PRO A 47 25.64 -22.54 -30.17
CA PRO A 47 25.35 -23.97 -30.08
C PRO A 47 25.99 -24.71 -31.27
N SER A 48 26.92 -25.62 -30.99
CA SER A 48 27.35 -26.62 -31.98
C SER A 48 26.21 -27.59 -32.24
N THR A 49 25.81 -27.71 -33.50
CA THR A 49 24.86 -28.74 -33.98
C THR A 49 25.46 -30.14 -33.82
N PRO A 50 24.78 -31.09 -33.14
CA PRO A 50 25.18 -32.49 -33.19
C PRO A 50 24.78 -33.17 -34.52
N PRO A 51 25.49 -34.22 -34.96
CA PRO A 51 25.17 -34.95 -36.18
C PRO A 51 23.88 -35.78 -36.04
N PRO A 52 23.23 -36.17 -37.15
CA PRO A 52 22.00 -36.96 -37.10
C PRO A 52 22.28 -38.40 -36.66
N VAL A 53 21.75 -38.80 -35.51
CA VAL A 53 21.81 -40.18 -35.02
C VAL A 53 20.62 -40.96 -35.61
N LYS A 54 20.93 -42.06 -36.33
CA LYS A 54 19.94 -43.05 -36.79
C LYS A 54 19.21 -43.66 -35.60
N THR A 55 17.88 -43.66 -35.63
CA THR A 55 16.98 -44.27 -34.64
C THR A 55 16.92 -45.79 -34.78
N PRO A 56 17.21 -46.57 -33.71
CA PRO A 56 16.69 -47.92 -33.54
C PRO A 56 15.34 -47.86 -32.83
N SER A 57 14.31 -48.48 -33.41
CA SER A 57 13.00 -48.65 -32.77
C SER A 57 13.10 -49.64 -31.60
N THR A 58 13.23 -49.12 -30.38
CA THR A 58 13.02 -49.88 -29.14
C THR A 58 11.55 -49.78 -28.70
N PRO A 59 10.91 -50.88 -28.28
CA PRO A 59 9.55 -50.85 -27.74
C PRO A 59 9.48 -50.00 -26.45
N PRO A 60 8.33 -49.38 -26.14
CA PRO A 60 8.21 -48.47 -25.00
C PRO A 60 8.39 -49.21 -23.67
N PRO A 61 9.10 -48.62 -22.69
CA PRO A 61 9.19 -49.18 -21.35
C PRO A 61 7.85 -49.08 -20.61
N SER A 62 7.53 -50.12 -19.84
CA SER A 62 6.38 -50.16 -18.93
C SER A 62 6.39 -48.98 -17.94
N PRO A 63 5.23 -48.50 -17.48
CA PRO A 63 5.19 -47.40 -16.52
C PRO A 63 5.88 -47.78 -15.19
N PRO A 64 6.55 -46.83 -14.52
CA PRO A 64 7.20 -47.09 -13.24
C PRO A 64 6.16 -47.44 -12.16
N PRO A 65 6.53 -48.22 -11.12
CA PRO A 65 5.67 -48.38 -9.96
C PRO A 65 5.47 -47.01 -9.31
N VAL A 66 4.21 -46.58 -9.24
CA VAL A 66 3.83 -45.40 -8.46
C VAL A 66 4.13 -45.69 -6.99
N ASN A 67 5.25 -45.16 -6.51
CA ASN A 67 5.48 -45.07 -5.08
C ASN A 67 4.32 -44.27 -4.49
N ALA A 68 3.54 -44.91 -3.62
CA ALA A 68 2.47 -44.26 -2.88
C ALA A 68 3.02 -43.00 -2.19
N PRO A 69 2.30 -41.87 -2.22
CA PRO A 69 2.70 -40.69 -1.47
C PRO A 69 2.84 -41.06 0.02
N PRO A 70 3.79 -40.46 0.75
CA PRO A 70 3.89 -40.66 2.19
C PRO A 70 2.54 -40.33 2.84
N PRO A 71 2.17 -40.95 3.97
CA PRO A 71 0.91 -40.66 4.63
C PRO A 71 0.87 -39.17 4.96
N VAL A 72 0.05 -38.43 4.20
CA VAL A 72 -0.32 -37.06 4.54
C VAL A 72 -0.97 -37.13 5.90
N LYS A 73 -0.28 -36.62 6.93
CA LYS A 73 -0.92 -36.34 8.22
C LYS A 73 -2.20 -35.56 7.93
N PRO A 74 -3.33 -35.91 8.57
CA PRO A 74 -4.57 -35.16 8.42
C PRO A 74 -4.29 -33.66 8.60
N PRO A 75 -4.83 -32.77 7.75
CA PRO A 75 -4.77 -31.35 8.02
C PRO A 75 -5.34 -31.14 9.42
N THR A 76 -4.55 -30.50 10.29
CA THR A 76 -5.05 -29.99 11.57
C THR A 76 -6.37 -29.27 11.32
N PRO A 77 -7.43 -29.54 12.10
CA PRO A 77 -8.70 -28.84 11.93
C PRO A 77 -8.44 -27.33 11.97
N PRO A 78 -9.19 -26.53 11.19
CA PRO A 78 -9.11 -25.08 11.27
C PRO A 78 -9.27 -24.66 12.74
N PRO A 79 -8.50 -23.67 13.24
CA PRO A 79 -8.74 -23.17 14.59
C PRO A 79 -10.21 -22.78 14.69
N SER A 80 -10.91 -23.39 15.64
CA SER A 80 -12.31 -23.11 15.92
C SER A 80 -12.52 -21.60 15.97
N PRO A 81 -13.62 -21.08 15.41
CA PRO A 81 -13.95 -19.67 15.60
C PRO A 81 -13.96 -19.39 17.12
N PRO A 82 -13.36 -18.27 17.59
CA PRO A 82 -13.50 -17.90 18.99
C PRO A 82 -14.99 -17.79 19.31
N PRO A 83 -15.41 -18.13 20.54
CA PRO A 83 -16.82 -18.09 20.92
C PRO A 83 -17.37 -16.70 20.64
N THR A 84 -18.32 -16.63 19.72
CA THR A 84 -19.22 -15.50 19.57
C THR A 84 -19.84 -15.26 20.93
N THR A 85 -19.40 -14.20 21.60
CA THR A 85 -20.16 -13.55 22.67
C THR A 85 -20.94 -12.43 22.01
N PRO A 86 -22.26 -12.61 21.76
CA PRO A 86 -23.14 -11.53 21.36
C PRO A 86 -23.73 -10.91 22.62
N SER A 87 -23.24 -9.74 23.01
CA SER A 87 -23.87 -8.77 23.93
C SER A 87 -23.01 -7.51 23.90
N SER A 88 -23.46 -6.31 23.59
CA SER A 88 -24.79 -5.78 23.26
C SER A 88 -24.56 -4.33 22.69
N PRO A 89 -25.57 -3.46 22.47
CA PRO A 89 -26.01 -3.01 21.16
C PRO A 89 -25.77 -1.50 20.91
N ALA A 90 -26.13 -1.06 19.69
CA ALA A 90 -26.11 0.32 19.16
C ALA A 90 -24.89 0.67 18.30
N GLN A 91 -24.90 0.22 17.04
CA GLN A 91 -24.30 1.01 15.97
C GLN A 91 -25.28 2.14 15.62
N PRO A 92 -24.98 3.42 15.92
CA PRO A 92 -25.65 4.53 15.25
C PRO A 92 -25.38 4.47 13.73
N PRO A 93 -26.27 5.06 12.91
CA PRO A 93 -26.24 4.88 11.46
C PRO A 93 -24.93 5.43 10.88
N VAL A 94 -24.21 4.57 10.16
CA VAL A 94 -23.30 4.87 9.04
C VAL A 94 -22.77 6.31 9.02
N ALA A 95 -21.85 6.61 9.94
CA ALA A 95 -21.02 7.80 9.81
C ALA A 95 -20.03 7.59 8.64
N PRO A 96 -19.77 8.62 7.82
CA PRO A 96 -18.77 8.55 6.74
C PRO A 96 -17.43 8.11 7.32
N ALA A 97 -16.73 7.23 6.58
CA ALA A 97 -15.47 6.59 6.99
C ALA A 97 -14.58 7.54 7.80
N PRO A 98 -13.99 7.10 8.93
CA PRO A 98 -13.12 7.95 9.73
C PRO A 98 -11.94 8.37 8.87
N ILE A 99 -12.00 9.59 8.33
CA ILE A 99 -10.83 10.25 7.78
C ILE A 99 -9.83 10.29 8.93
N VAL A 100 -8.70 9.64 8.74
CA VAL A 100 -7.60 9.58 9.71
C VAL A 100 -6.97 10.97 9.65
N LYS A 101 -7.20 11.81 10.67
CA LYS A 101 -6.68 13.18 10.70
C LYS A 101 -5.20 13.22 11.12
N SER A 102 -4.69 12.16 11.77
CA SER A 102 -3.32 12.09 12.27
C SER A 102 -2.76 10.66 12.30
N ASP A 103 -1.44 10.49 12.13
CA ASP A 103 -0.77 9.18 12.12
C ASP A 103 -0.95 8.38 13.42
N LYS A 104 -1.31 9.07 14.51
CA LYS A 104 -1.60 8.46 15.82
C LYS A 104 -2.88 7.60 15.81
N ASP A 105 -3.83 7.92 14.93
CA ASP A 105 -5.09 7.20 14.82
C ASP A 105 -4.93 5.87 14.05
N CYS A 106 -3.82 5.69 13.33
CA CYS A 106 -3.56 4.48 12.56
C CYS A 106 -3.54 3.21 13.41
N ILE A 107 -2.95 3.26 14.61
CA ILE A 107 -2.77 2.08 15.47
C ILE A 107 -4.11 1.47 15.90
N PRO A 108 -5.04 2.22 16.54
CA PRO A 108 -6.33 1.66 16.93
C PRO A 108 -7.20 1.24 15.73
N LEU A 109 -7.16 2.00 14.62
CA LEU A 109 -7.91 1.67 13.39
C LEU A 109 -7.40 0.37 12.73
N CYS A 110 -6.09 0.20 12.66
CA CYS A 110 -5.46 -1.02 12.16
C CYS A 110 -5.72 -2.21 13.10
N GLY A 111 -5.80 -1.98 14.40
CA GLY A 111 -6.24 -2.98 15.37
C GLY A 111 -7.62 -3.53 15.04
N TYR A 112 -8.58 -2.65 14.73
CA TYR A 112 -9.92 -3.05 14.31
C TYR A 112 -9.93 -3.82 12.99
N ARG A 113 -9.28 -3.29 11.93
CA ARG A 113 -9.16 -3.97 10.62
C ARG A 113 -8.63 -5.40 10.75
N CYS A 114 -7.59 -5.56 11.56
CA CYS A 114 -6.87 -6.81 11.68
C CYS A 114 -7.46 -7.78 12.71
N GLN A 115 -8.59 -7.44 13.34
CA GLN A 115 -9.16 -8.22 14.45
C GLN A 115 -9.55 -9.64 14.05
N LEU A 116 -10.03 -9.84 12.82
CA LEU A 116 -10.39 -11.16 12.28
C LEU A 116 -9.27 -11.79 11.43
N HIS A 117 -8.16 -11.08 11.24
CA HIS A 117 -7.05 -11.60 10.45
C HIS A 117 -6.33 -12.71 11.22
N SER A 118 -6.09 -13.87 10.58
CA SER A 118 -5.40 -15.01 11.20
C SER A 118 -4.04 -14.61 11.78
N ARG A 119 -3.31 -13.72 11.08
CA ARG A 119 -2.03 -13.15 11.53
C ARG A 119 -2.20 -11.68 11.93
N LYS A 120 -2.74 -11.43 13.11
CA LYS A 120 -3.07 -10.09 13.65
C LYS A 120 -1.87 -9.14 13.63
N GLN A 121 -0.75 -9.55 14.23
CA GLN A 121 0.44 -8.67 14.36
C GLN A 121 1.05 -8.27 13.02
N ILE A 122 1.10 -9.21 12.06
CA ILE A 122 1.60 -8.94 10.70
C ILE A 122 0.64 -8.00 9.95
N CYS A 123 -0.67 -8.24 10.08
CA CYS A 123 -1.68 -7.38 9.48
C CYS A 123 -1.57 -5.94 10.03
N VAL A 124 -1.48 -5.77 11.36
CA VAL A 124 -1.39 -4.43 11.97
C VAL A 124 -0.15 -3.70 11.48
N ARG A 125 1.01 -4.37 11.43
CA ARG A 125 2.26 -3.78 10.93
C ARG A 125 2.14 -3.32 9.46
N ALA A 126 1.53 -4.14 8.60
CA ALA A 126 1.28 -3.78 7.21
C ALA A 126 0.29 -2.61 7.10
N CYS A 127 -0.81 -2.67 7.85
CA CYS A 127 -1.83 -1.64 7.89
C CYS A 127 -1.26 -0.29 8.33
N VAL A 128 -0.47 -0.23 9.41
CA VAL A 128 0.12 1.02 9.90
C VAL A 128 1.05 1.63 8.85
N THR A 129 1.84 0.81 8.15
CA THR A 129 2.68 1.30 7.04
C THR A 129 1.84 1.90 5.91
N CYS A 130 0.70 1.28 5.60
CA CYS A 130 -0.22 1.79 4.59
C CYS A 130 -0.96 3.05 5.06
N CYS A 131 -1.30 3.11 6.34
CA CYS A 131 -1.98 4.24 6.96
C CYS A 131 -1.08 5.47 7.04
N ASP A 132 0.19 5.33 7.43
CA ASP A 132 1.16 6.43 7.48
C ASP A 132 1.36 7.08 6.10
N ARG A 133 1.37 6.25 5.04
CA ARG A 133 1.54 6.73 3.67
C ARG A 133 0.26 7.31 3.06
N CYS A 134 -0.88 6.67 3.29
CA CYS A 134 -2.16 7.02 2.64
C CYS A 134 -3.10 7.84 3.52
N LYS A 135 -2.77 8.01 4.81
CA LYS A 135 -3.59 8.67 5.84
C LYS A 135 -5.04 8.19 5.84
N CYS A 136 -5.21 6.88 5.61
CA CYS A 136 -6.52 6.27 5.49
C CYS A 136 -6.47 4.79 5.86
N VAL A 137 -7.44 4.35 6.66
CA VAL A 137 -7.69 2.95 6.97
C VAL A 137 -9.12 2.60 6.55
N PRO A 138 -9.33 1.57 5.72
CA PRO A 138 -10.67 1.17 5.30
C PRO A 138 -11.55 0.78 6.49
N PRO A 139 -12.84 1.17 6.52
CA PRO A 139 -13.77 0.72 7.56
C PRO A 139 -14.06 -0.79 7.42
N GLY A 140 -14.33 -1.48 8.54
CA GLY A 140 -14.60 -2.92 8.59
C GLY A 140 -13.36 -3.77 8.90
N THR A 141 -13.43 -5.08 8.67
CA THR A 141 -12.32 -6.06 8.84
C THR A 141 -11.87 -6.71 7.53
N TYR A 142 -12.72 -6.70 6.50
CA TYR A 142 -12.43 -7.21 5.15
C TYR A 142 -12.91 -6.22 4.08
N GLY A 143 -12.30 -6.26 2.89
CA GLY A 143 -12.73 -5.42 1.76
C GLY A 143 -12.62 -3.91 1.98
N ASN A 144 -13.45 -3.14 1.27
CA ASN A 144 -13.59 -1.67 1.36
C ASN A 144 -12.32 -0.86 1.05
N ARG A 145 -11.34 -1.46 0.40
CA ARG A 145 -10.06 -0.83 0.06
C ARG A 145 -10.24 0.41 -0.82
N ASP A 146 -11.28 0.40 -1.66
CA ASP A 146 -11.68 1.52 -2.52
C ASP A 146 -12.09 2.77 -1.75
N LYS A 147 -12.49 2.65 -0.47
CA LYS A 147 -12.82 3.81 0.38
C LYS A 147 -11.60 4.67 0.68
N CYS A 148 -10.41 4.07 0.70
CA CYS A 148 -9.13 4.78 0.82
C CYS A 148 -8.49 5.09 -0.54
N GLY A 149 -9.22 4.83 -1.62
CA GLY A 149 -8.79 5.09 -2.98
C GLY A 149 -7.55 4.30 -3.40
N LYS A 150 -6.90 4.87 -4.41
CA LYS A 150 -5.80 4.24 -5.16
C LYS A 150 -4.54 4.01 -4.31
N CYS A 151 -4.25 4.90 -3.37
CA CYS A 151 -3.06 4.77 -2.52
C CYS A 151 -3.03 3.43 -1.76
N TYR A 152 -4.17 2.99 -1.20
CA TYR A 152 -4.26 1.75 -0.42
C TYR A 152 -4.35 0.49 -1.31
N THR A 153 -4.94 0.61 -2.50
CA THR A 153 -5.09 -0.52 -3.44
C THR A 153 -3.83 -0.78 -4.26
N ASP A 154 -3.15 0.27 -4.70
CA ASP A 154 -2.05 0.23 -5.67
C ASP A 154 -0.69 0.02 -5.00
N MET A 155 -0.66 0.03 -3.67
CA MET A 155 0.52 -0.42 -2.94
C MET A 155 0.70 -1.92 -3.10
N LEU A 156 1.64 -2.29 -3.96
CA LEU A 156 2.04 -3.65 -4.21
C LEU A 156 3.38 -3.98 -3.55
N THR A 157 3.54 -5.25 -3.21
CA THR A 157 4.84 -5.85 -2.89
C THR A 157 5.60 -6.14 -4.18
N HIS A 158 6.87 -6.52 -4.08
CA HIS A 158 7.70 -6.90 -5.24
C HIS A 158 7.10 -8.06 -6.08
N GLY A 159 6.18 -8.84 -5.51
CA GLY A 159 5.46 -9.92 -6.22
C GLY A 159 4.14 -9.50 -6.86
N ASN A 160 3.90 -8.20 -7.11
CA ASN A 160 2.63 -7.66 -7.63
C ASN A 160 1.40 -8.06 -6.79
N ARG A 161 1.59 -8.34 -5.50
CA ARG A 161 0.50 -8.62 -4.56
C ARG A 161 0.19 -7.39 -3.72
N PRO A 162 -1.09 -7.14 -3.39
CA PRO A 162 -1.48 -6.04 -2.52
C PRO A 162 -0.73 -6.12 -1.19
N LYS A 163 -0.05 -5.04 -0.83
CA LYS A 163 0.71 -4.92 0.41
C LYS A 163 -0.20 -4.63 1.61
N CYS A 164 -1.26 -3.87 1.39
CA CYS A 164 -2.17 -3.44 2.44
C CYS A 164 -3.28 -4.48 2.67
N PRO A 165 -3.65 -4.75 3.93
CA PRO A 165 -4.66 -5.76 4.27
C PRO A 165 -6.08 -5.36 3.87
#